data_AF-A0A7V5PGH9-F1
#
_entry.id   AF-A0A7V5PGH9-F1
#
_cell.length_a   1.000
_cell.length_b   1.000
_cell.length_c   1.000
_cell.angle_alpha   90.00
_cell.angle_beta   90.00
_cell.angle_gamma   90.00
#
_symmetry.space_group_name_H-M   'P 1'
#
loop_
_entity.id
_entity.type
_entity.pdbx_description
1 polymer ?
#
loop_
_entity_poly.entity_id
_entity_poly.type
_entity_poly.pdbx_seq_one_letter_code
_entity_poly.pdbx_strand_id
1 'polypeptide(L)'
;VVDSVVSEVVGQNTMDFILGDGRSVVATESKVKIQKLLDSYGTGIEVLSVNLQQAQPPEAVQSAFADAIKAREDEARFRNEAEAYANGILPLARGEAARIEQEATAYKEKIIAMAEGDAARFTQLVKAYRKAPEITRKRLYLETMEAVLGDVSKVLVDVKNGNNLMSLPLDKVMQGGAAAMPGRGGVPNPNANTLSSSKSISRGTMGNRGDGLRSSSRSTLREARP
;
A
#
# COMPACT_ATOMS: atom_id res chain seq x y z
N VAL A 1 41.10 -37.60 22.27
CA VAL A 1 39.79 -37.80 22.92
C VAL A 1 38.79 -36.74 22.48
N VAL A 2 39.09 -35.45 22.64
CA VAL A 2 38.18 -34.38 22.19
C VAL A 2 38.00 -34.38 20.68
N ASP A 3 39.11 -34.40 19.93
CA ASP A 3 39.09 -34.34 18.46
C ASP A 3 38.36 -35.53 17.80
N SER A 4 38.51 -36.73 18.38
CA SER A 4 37.83 -37.94 17.93
C SER A 4 36.31 -37.87 18.14
N VAL A 5 35.86 -37.31 19.27
CA VAL A 5 34.42 -37.17 19.57
C VAL A 5 33.80 -36.07 18.71
N VAL A 6 34.50 -34.94 18.53
CA VAL A 6 34.03 -33.86 17.66
C VAL A 6 33.90 -34.35 16.21
N SER A 7 34.89 -35.09 15.70
CA SER A 7 34.84 -35.66 14.35
C SER A 7 33.72 -36.68 14.17
N GLU A 8 33.44 -37.51 15.19
CA GLU A 8 32.33 -38.47 15.17
C GLU A 8 30.96 -37.76 15.12
N VAL A 9 30.74 -36.75 15.95
CA VAL A 9 29.46 -36.01 15.99
C VAL A 9 29.27 -35.18 14.72
N VAL A 10 30.33 -34.55 14.21
CA VAL A 10 30.30 -33.79 12.95
C VAL A 10 30.00 -34.70 11.75
N GLY A 11 30.57 -35.91 11.71
CA GLY A 11 30.33 -36.88 10.64
C GLY A 11 28.92 -37.49 10.63
N GLN A 12 28.21 -37.49 11.76
CA GLN A 12 26.83 -37.98 11.87
C GLN A 12 25.77 -36.94 11.45
N ASN A 13 26.15 -35.67 11.31
CA ASN A 13 25.25 -34.57 10.99
C ASN A 13 25.42 -34.09 9.54
N THR A 14 24.36 -33.53 8.95
CA THR A 14 24.43 -32.97 7.60
C THR A 14 25.20 -31.65 7.59
N MET A 15 25.87 -31.37 6.47
CA MET A 15 26.71 -30.16 6.39
C MET A 15 25.91 -28.86 6.55
N ASP A 16 24.71 -28.78 5.96
CA ASP A 16 23.80 -27.62 6.09
C ASP A 16 23.44 -27.35 7.56
N PHE A 17 23.22 -28.41 8.34
CA PHE A 17 22.87 -28.31 9.76
C PHE A 17 24.00 -27.73 10.60
N ILE A 18 25.26 -28.07 10.29
CA ILE A 18 26.45 -27.60 11.04
C ILE A 18 26.86 -26.17 10.63
N LEU A 19 26.47 -25.71 9.45
CA LEU A 19 26.75 -24.35 8.97
C LEU A 19 25.66 -23.34 9.35
N GLY A 20 24.41 -23.78 9.46
CA GLY A 20 23.28 -22.98 9.93
C GLY A 20 23.10 -23.04 11.45
N ASP A 21 21.90 -23.42 11.89
CA ASP A 21 21.45 -23.29 13.28
C ASP A 21 21.86 -24.45 14.20
N GLY A 22 22.30 -25.58 13.64
CA GLY A 22 22.59 -26.80 14.39
C GLY A 22 23.86 -26.77 15.23
N ARG A 23 24.68 -25.72 15.13
CA ARG A 23 25.97 -25.59 15.86
C ARG A 23 25.82 -25.70 17.38
N SER A 24 24.78 -25.08 17.94
CA SER A 24 24.52 -25.14 19.38
C SER A 24 24.15 -26.55 19.84
N VAL A 25 23.39 -27.26 19.00
CA VAL A 25 22.95 -28.64 19.25
C VAL A 25 24.15 -29.59 19.20
N VAL A 26 24.98 -29.48 18.16
CA VAL A 26 26.21 -30.28 18.00
C VAL A 26 27.21 -30.02 19.13
N ALA A 27 27.38 -28.76 19.55
CA ALA A 27 28.24 -28.41 20.67
C ALA A 27 27.76 -29.02 22.00
N THR A 28 26.44 -29.02 22.24
CA THR A 28 25.83 -29.61 23.43
C THR A 28 25.98 -31.13 23.43
N GLU A 29 25.73 -31.78 22.30
CA GLU A 29 25.88 -33.23 22.17
C GLU A 29 27.34 -33.67 22.33
N SER A 30 28.27 -32.91 21.74
CA SER A 30 29.71 -33.14 21.88
C SER A 30 30.15 -33.01 23.34
N LYS A 31 29.66 -32.01 24.08
CA LYS A 31 29.94 -31.85 25.52
C LYS A 31 29.55 -33.11 26.31
N VAL A 32 28.36 -33.66 26.07
CA VAL A 32 27.87 -34.87 26.76
C VAL A 32 28.74 -36.08 26.43
N LYS A 33 29.08 -36.30 25.15
CA LYS A 33 29.92 -37.44 24.73
C LYS A 33 31.36 -37.31 25.26
N ILE A 34 31.94 -36.11 25.23
CA ILE A 34 33.28 -35.85 25.78
C ILE A 34 33.30 -36.11 27.28
N GLN A 35 32.30 -35.64 28.03
CA GLN A 35 32.23 -35.88 29.48
C GLN A 35 32.17 -37.38 29.80
N LYS A 36 31.29 -38.13 29.12
CA LYS A 36 31.19 -39.60 29.29
C LYS A 36 32.52 -40.32 29.03
N LEU A 37 33.27 -39.89 28.01
CA LEU A 37 34.57 -40.47 27.69
C LEU A 37 35.63 -40.12 28.75
N LEU A 38 35.68 -38.87 29.23
CA LEU A 38 36.60 -38.46 30.30
C LEU A 38 36.30 -39.15 31.64
N ASP A 39 35.03 -39.35 31.96
CA ASP A 39 34.59 -40.12 33.13
C ASP A 39 35.04 -41.58 33.03
N SER A 40 34.93 -42.19 31.84
CA SER A 40 35.38 -43.57 31.60
C SER A 40 36.89 -43.76 31.73
N TYR A 41 37.68 -42.72 31.44
CA TYR A 41 39.13 -42.72 31.64
C TYR A 41 39.55 -42.31 33.07
N GLY A 42 38.59 -41.93 33.93
CA GLY A 42 38.86 -41.58 35.33
C GLY A 42 39.72 -40.32 35.50
N THR A 43 39.67 -39.38 34.55
CA THR A 43 40.61 -38.24 34.53
C THR A 43 40.27 -37.12 35.53
N GLY A 44 39.07 -37.12 36.11
CA GLY A 44 38.64 -36.10 37.08
C GLY A 44 38.47 -34.69 36.49
N ILE A 45 38.27 -34.58 35.17
CA ILE A 45 38.16 -33.31 34.44
C ILE A 45 36.68 -33.07 34.11
N GLU A 46 36.17 -31.88 34.42
CA GLU A 46 34.82 -31.44 34.08
C GLU A 46 34.83 -30.45 32.90
N VAL A 47 34.01 -30.71 31.89
CA VAL A 47 33.88 -29.84 30.71
C VAL A 47 32.79 -28.80 30.93
N LEU A 48 33.16 -27.53 30.99
CA LEU A 48 32.21 -26.42 31.20
C LEU A 48 31.44 -26.05 29.92
N SER A 49 32.13 -25.86 28.80
CA SER A 49 31.53 -25.46 27.52
C SER A 49 32.38 -25.91 26.34
N VAL A 50 31.72 -26.33 25.25
CA VAL A 50 32.36 -26.64 23.97
C VAL A 50 31.96 -25.56 22.96
N ASN A 51 32.94 -24.84 22.42
CA ASN A 51 32.72 -23.87 21.35
C ASN A 51 33.28 -24.42 20.04
N LEU A 52 32.41 -24.59 19.04
CA LEU A 52 32.81 -24.97 17.70
C LEU A 52 33.30 -23.70 16.96
N GLN A 53 34.50 -23.76 16.39
CA GLN A 53 34.99 -22.69 15.53
C GLN A 53 34.19 -22.66 14.22
N GLN A 54 34.16 -21.49 13.58
CA GLN A 54 33.46 -21.31 12.29
C GLN A 54 34.03 -22.26 11.25
N ALA A 55 33.25 -23.27 10.88
CA ALA A 55 33.52 -24.12 9.73
C ALA A 55 33.31 -23.31 8.45
N GLN A 56 34.37 -23.13 7.67
CA GLN A 56 34.35 -22.40 6.40
C GLN A 56 34.54 -23.38 5.23
N PRO A 57 33.76 -23.26 4.14
CA PRO A 57 33.99 -24.05 2.93
C PRO A 57 35.36 -23.75 2.30
N PRO A 58 36.04 -24.76 1.72
CA PRO A 58 37.30 -24.56 1.02
C PRO A 58 37.09 -23.67 -0.22
N GLU A 59 38.11 -22.87 -0.59
CA GLU A 59 37.99 -21.83 -1.63
C GLU A 59 37.46 -22.36 -2.98
N ALA A 60 37.81 -23.60 -3.34
CA ALA A 60 37.41 -24.24 -4.59
C ALA A 60 35.88 -24.38 -4.76
N VAL A 61 35.09 -24.37 -3.68
CA VAL A 61 33.63 -24.58 -3.74
C VAL A 61 32.81 -23.38 -3.29
N GLN A 62 33.44 -22.30 -2.85
CA GLN A 62 32.73 -21.13 -2.29
C GLN A 62 31.73 -20.50 -3.28
N SER A 63 32.06 -20.47 -4.57
CA SER A 63 31.18 -19.93 -5.61
C SER A 63 29.88 -20.74 -5.78
N ALA A 64 29.98 -22.07 -5.78
CA ALA A 64 28.81 -22.95 -5.90
C ALA A 64 27.90 -22.88 -4.67
N PHE A 65 28.49 -22.74 -3.47
CA PHE A 65 27.72 -22.56 -2.24
C PHE A 65 27.04 -21.19 -2.19
N ALA A 66 27.72 -20.13 -2.60
CA ALA A 66 27.13 -18.79 -2.68
C ALA A 66 25.94 -18.77 -3.66
N ASP A 67 26.04 -19.48 -4.78
CA ASP A 67 24.95 -19.59 -5.74
C ASP A 67 23.75 -20.39 -5.17
N ALA A 68 24.01 -21.49 -4.47
CA ALA A 68 22.95 -22.28 -3.81
C ALA A 68 22.21 -21.49 -2.72
N ILE A 69 22.94 -20.72 -1.90
CA ILE A 69 22.34 -19.85 -0.88
C ILE A 69 21.49 -18.77 -1.54
N LYS A 70 22.04 -18.10 -2.56
CA LYS A 70 21.30 -17.08 -3.31
C LYS A 70 20.02 -17.64 -3.92
N ALA A 71 20.07 -18.82 -4.54
CA ALA A 71 18.88 -19.47 -5.10
C ALA A 71 17.82 -19.77 -4.03
N ARG A 72 18.24 -20.24 -2.85
CA ARG A 72 17.33 -20.51 -1.71
C ARG A 72 16.70 -19.24 -1.15
N GLU A 73 17.48 -18.16 -1.07
CA GLU A 73 16.98 -16.84 -0.66
C GLU A 73 16.00 -16.28 -1.68
N ASP A 74 16.32 -16.39 -2.98
CA ASP A 74 15.43 -15.96 -4.07
C ASP A 74 14.12 -16.78 -4.05
N GLU A 75 14.17 -18.09 -3.85
CA GLU A 75 12.97 -18.93 -3.71
C GLU A 75 12.09 -18.48 -2.52
N ALA A 76 12.70 -18.29 -1.36
CA ALA A 76 11.99 -17.83 -0.16
C ALA A 76 11.36 -16.45 -0.39
N ARG A 77 12.10 -15.55 -1.06
CA ARG A 77 11.60 -14.23 -1.44
C ARG A 77 10.38 -14.33 -2.37
N PHE A 78 10.46 -15.11 -3.44
CA PHE A 78 9.35 -15.27 -4.38
C PHE A 78 8.12 -15.90 -3.72
N ARG A 79 8.33 -16.88 -2.82
CA ARG A 79 7.24 -17.48 -2.06
C ARG A 79 6.54 -16.44 -1.17
N ASN A 80 7.31 -15.66 -0.43
CA ASN A 80 6.78 -14.60 0.43
C ASN A 80 6.06 -13.50 -0.37
N GLU A 81 6.60 -13.10 -1.53
CA GLU A 81 5.95 -12.13 -2.42
C GLU A 81 4.63 -12.67 -2.99
N ALA A 82 4.58 -13.94 -3.39
CA ALA A 82 3.36 -14.58 -3.87
C ALA A 82 2.29 -14.73 -2.78
N GLU A 83 2.69 -15.11 -1.57
CA GLU A 83 1.80 -15.18 -0.41
C GLU A 83 1.27 -13.78 -0.05
N ALA A 84 2.13 -12.76 -0.04
CA ALA A 84 1.70 -11.38 0.20
C ALA A 84 0.71 -10.89 -0.87
N TYR A 85 0.94 -11.23 -2.13
CA TYR A 85 0.03 -10.90 -3.23
C TYR A 85 -1.33 -11.58 -3.09
N ALA A 86 -1.35 -12.89 -2.82
CA ALA A 86 -2.58 -13.65 -2.59
C ALA A 86 -3.36 -13.13 -1.37
N ASN A 87 -2.65 -12.85 -0.28
CA ASN A 87 -3.22 -12.30 0.94
C ASN A 87 -3.71 -10.85 0.77
N GLY A 88 -3.19 -10.11 -0.22
CA GLY A 88 -3.60 -8.75 -0.53
C GLY A 88 -4.87 -8.66 -1.39
N ILE A 89 -5.03 -9.54 -2.39
CA ILE A 89 -6.17 -9.46 -3.32
C ILE A 89 -7.49 -9.82 -2.63
N LEU A 90 -7.50 -10.86 -1.79
CA LEU A 90 -8.73 -11.37 -1.21
C LEU A 90 -9.45 -10.33 -0.31
N PRO A 91 -8.76 -9.60 0.59
CA PRO A 91 -9.36 -8.50 1.34
C PRO A 91 -9.84 -7.35 0.48
N LEU A 92 -9.08 -6.97 -0.57
CA LEU A 92 -9.47 -5.89 -1.47
C LEU A 92 -10.76 -6.23 -2.22
N ALA A 93 -10.84 -7.45 -2.77
CA ALA A 93 -12.03 -7.93 -3.46
C ALA A 93 -13.26 -8.00 -2.52
N ARG A 94 -13.06 -8.49 -1.28
CA ARG A 94 -14.13 -8.51 -0.26
C ARG A 94 -14.56 -7.10 0.15
N GLY A 95 -13.63 -6.16 0.29
CA GLY A 95 -13.91 -4.76 0.59
C GLY A 95 -14.73 -4.08 -0.50
N GLU A 96 -14.36 -4.28 -1.76
CA GLU A 96 -15.13 -3.76 -2.91
C GLU A 96 -16.52 -4.37 -3.00
N ALA A 97 -16.65 -5.68 -2.78
CA ALA A 97 -17.96 -6.33 -2.75
C ALA A 97 -18.85 -5.74 -1.64
N ALA A 98 -18.31 -5.61 -0.42
CA ALA A 98 -19.03 -5.02 0.70
C ALA A 98 -19.42 -3.55 0.44
N ARG A 99 -18.55 -2.77 -0.21
CA ARG A 99 -18.85 -1.38 -0.62
C ARG A 99 -20.04 -1.34 -1.57
N ILE A 100 -20.06 -2.19 -2.60
CA ILE A 100 -21.15 -2.24 -3.58
C ILE A 100 -22.47 -2.62 -2.89
N GLU A 101 -22.46 -3.59 -1.98
CA GLU A 101 -23.64 -3.99 -1.22
C GLU A 101 -24.15 -2.84 -0.32
N GLN A 102 -23.24 -2.14 0.36
CA GLN A 102 -23.57 -0.97 1.18
C GLN A 102 -24.12 0.19 0.36
N GLU A 103 -23.56 0.46 -0.82
CA GLU A 103 -24.07 1.48 -1.74
C GLU A 103 -25.47 1.13 -2.26
N ALA A 104 -25.70 -0.14 -2.60
CA ALA A 104 -27.01 -0.61 -3.05
C ALA A 104 -28.08 -0.54 -1.95
N THR A 105 -27.73 -0.94 -0.73
CA THR A 105 -28.63 -0.86 0.43
C THR A 105 -28.93 0.59 0.81
N ALA A 106 -27.91 1.46 0.85
CA ALA A 106 -28.08 2.89 1.09
C ALA A 106 -28.97 3.54 0.02
N TYR A 107 -28.81 3.18 -1.26
CA TYR A 107 -29.67 3.69 -2.33
C TYR A 107 -31.12 3.22 -2.14
N LYS A 108 -31.33 1.94 -1.84
CA LYS A 108 -32.67 1.39 -1.57
C LYS A 108 -33.33 2.13 -0.40
N GLU A 109 -32.63 2.28 0.72
CA GLU A 109 -33.14 2.99 1.90
C GLU A 109 -33.44 4.45 1.61
N LYS A 110 -32.57 5.13 0.86
CA LYS A 110 -32.81 6.51 0.40
C LYS A 110 -34.11 6.63 -0.39
N ILE A 111 -34.36 5.71 -1.32
CA ILE A 111 -35.60 5.74 -2.13
C ILE A 111 -36.83 5.46 -1.26
N ILE A 112 -36.75 4.51 -0.33
CA ILE A 112 -37.85 4.22 0.60
C ILE A 112 -38.14 5.43 1.48
N ALA A 113 -37.11 6.03 2.08
CA ALA A 113 -37.26 7.20 2.95
C ALA A 113 -37.81 8.43 2.19
N MET A 114 -37.38 8.63 0.93
CA MET A 114 -37.95 9.68 0.07
C MET A 114 -39.42 9.42 -0.20
N ALA A 115 -39.79 8.19 -0.59
CA ALA A 115 -41.17 7.82 -0.86
C ALA A 115 -42.08 7.97 0.38
N GLU A 116 -41.60 7.56 1.56
CA GLU A 116 -42.31 7.72 2.82
C GLU A 116 -42.46 9.20 3.20
N GLY A 117 -41.41 10.01 3.01
CA GLY A 117 -41.44 11.45 3.23
C GLY A 117 -42.44 12.16 2.32
N ASP A 118 -42.47 11.80 1.05
CA ASP A 118 -43.41 12.34 0.07
C ASP A 118 -44.85 11.92 0.37
N ALA A 119 -45.08 10.66 0.74
CA ALA A 119 -46.39 10.16 1.15
C ALA A 119 -46.90 10.88 2.43
N ALA A 120 -46.01 11.11 3.39
CA ALA A 120 -46.33 11.84 4.61
C ALA A 120 -46.68 13.31 4.31
N ARG A 121 -45.88 13.98 3.48
CA ARG A 121 -46.16 15.35 3.00
C ARG A 121 -47.50 15.42 2.28
N PHE A 122 -47.77 14.49 1.36
CA PHE A 122 -49.03 14.46 0.62
C PHE A 122 -50.23 14.28 1.54
N THR A 123 -50.13 13.38 2.52
CA THR A 123 -51.19 13.14 3.51
C THR A 123 -51.51 14.40 4.32
N GLN A 124 -50.48 15.14 4.74
CA GLN A 124 -50.64 16.43 5.43
C GLN A 124 -51.26 17.50 4.52
N LEU A 125 -50.81 17.58 3.27
CA LEU A 125 -51.32 18.51 2.27
C LEU A 125 -52.81 18.28 1.98
N VAL A 126 -53.23 17.01 1.79
CA VAL A 126 -54.64 16.66 1.57
C VAL A 126 -55.51 17.06 2.77
N LYS A 127 -55.02 16.87 4.00
CA LYS A 127 -55.73 17.31 5.21
C LYS A 127 -55.91 18.83 5.24
N ALA A 128 -54.89 19.60 4.85
CA ALA A 128 -54.97 21.06 4.77
C ALA A 128 -55.88 21.54 3.64
N TYR A 129 -55.78 20.91 2.47
CA TYR A 129 -56.58 21.22 1.28
C TYR A 129 -58.08 21.03 1.55
N ARG A 130 -58.46 19.97 2.27
CA ARG A 130 -59.86 19.74 2.68
C ARG A 130 -60.42 20.85 3.57
N LYS A 131 -59.57 21.58 4.32
CA LYS A 131 -60.01 22.70 5.17
C LYS A 131 -60.15 24.01 4.38
N ALA A 132 -59.25 24.30 3.44
CA ALA A 132 -59.22 25.56 2.70
C ALA A 132 -58.69 25.41 1.26
N PRO A 133 -59.51 25.00 0.29
CA PRO A 133 -59.04 24.63 -1.04
C PRO A 133 -58.52 25.82 -1.87
N GLU A 134 -59.17 26.98 -1.77
CA GLU A 134 -58.81 28.23 -2.48
C GLU A 134 -57.38 28.70 -2.16
N ILE A 135 -57.03 28.74 -0.87
CA ILE A 135 -55.76 29.29 -0.40
C ILE A 135 -54.62 28.30 -0.66
N THR A 136 -54.86 27.00 -0.46
CA THR A 136 -53.85 25.96 -0.71
C THR A 136 -53.44 25.90 -2.18
N ARG A 137 -54.38 26.04 -3.13
CA ARG A 137 -54.06 26.08 -4.57
C ARG A 137 -53.22 27.30 -4.94
N LYS A 138 -53.62 28.49 -4.47
CA LYS A 138 -52.89 29.74 -4.74
C LYS A 138 -51.47 29.68 -4.17
N ARG A 139 -51.30 29.15 -2.95
CA ARG A 139 -49.99 28.92 -2.34
C ARG A 139 -49.12 27.97 -3.18
N LEU A 140 -49.64 26.80 -3.55
CA LEU A 140 -48.89 25.82 -4.34
C LEU A 140 -48.48 26.38 -5.71
N TYR A 141 -49.34 27.18 -6.33
CA TYR A 141 -49.01 27.87 -7.59
C TYR A 141 -47.88 28.88 -7.40
N LEU A 142 -47.95 29.71 -6.36
CA LEU A 142 -46.88 30.68 -6.08
C LEU A 142 -45.57 30.00 -5.70
N GLU A 143 -45.58 28.93 -4.88
CA GLU A 143 -44.38 28.16 -4.52
C GLU A 143 -43.75 27.46 -5.74
N THR A 144 -44.56 26.89 -6.63
CA THR A 144 -44.05 26.26 -7.86
C THR A 144 -43.50 27.31 -8.84
N MET A 145 -44.17 28.46 -8.98
CA MET A 145 -43.65 29.58 -9.78
C MET A 145 -42.39 30.18 -9.17
N GLU A 146 -42.29 30.28 -7.85
CA GLU A 146 -41.08 30.74 -7.16
C GLU A 146 -39.91 29.79 -7.39
N ALA A 147 -40.11 28.48 -7.26
CA ALA A 147 -39.05 27.49 -7.53
C ALA A 147 -38.59 27.53 -8.99
N VAL A 148 -39.55 27.52 -9.93
CA VAL A 148 -39.23 27.53 -11.37
C VAL A 148 -38.61 28.86 -11.81
N LEU A 149 -39.11 30.01 -11.33
CA LEU A 149 -38.57 31.32 -11.69
C LEU A 149 -37.31 31.67 -10.90
N GLY A 150 -37.07 31.05 -9.74
CA GLY A 150 -35.85 31.19 -8.96
C GLY A 150 -34.66 30.48 -9.61
N ASP A 151 -34.89 29.33 -10.23
CA ASP A 151 -33.88 28.58 -10.97
C ASP A 151 -33.58 29.19 -12.37
N VAL A 152 -34.43 30.09 -12.86
CA VAL A 152 -34.27 30.76 -14.16
C VAL A 152 -33.75 32.18 -13.95
N SER A 153 -32.51 32.44 -14.38
CA SER A 153 -31.90 33.78 -14.38
C SER A 153 -32.68 34.76 -15.26
N LYS A 154 -33.71 35.42 -14.69
CA LYS A 154 -34.58 36.34 -15.42
C LYS A 154 -34.12 37.79 -15.23
N VAL A 155 -33.72 38.44 -16.33
CA VAL A 155 -33.41 39.87 -16.37
C VAL A 155 -34.66 40.63 -16.82
N LEU A 156 -35.25 41.44 -15.94
CA LEU A 156 -36.38 42.31 -16.26
C LEU A 156 -35.85 43.70 -16.63
N VAL A 157 -36.10 44.14 -17.86
CA VAL A 157 -35.73 45.48 -18.34
C VAL A 157 -37.01 46.32 -18.43
N ASP A 158 -37.18 47.28 -17.51
CA ASP A 158 -38.29 48.25 -17.56
C ASP A 158 -37.86 49.45 -18.41
N VAL A 159 -38.33 49.51 -19.66
CA VAL A 159 -38.03 50.61 -20.59
C VAL A 159 -39.26 51.50 -20.72
N LYS A 160 -39.37 52.47 -19.80
CA LYS A 160 -40.44 53.48 -19.89
C LYS A 160 -40.09 54.71 -20.72
N ASN A 161 -38.83 54.87 -21.14
CA ASN A 161 -38.40 55.83 -22.17
C ASN A 161 -37.05 55.40 -22.75
N GLY A 162 -36.97 55.36 -24.08
CA GLY A 162 -35.90 54.70 -24.82
C GLY A 162 -34.50 55.27 -24.59
N ASN A 163 -33.54 54.38 -24.38
CA ASN A 163 -32.26 54.32 -25.10
C ASN A 163 -31.61 52.95 -24.81
N ASN A 164 -31.79 51.98 -25.72
CA ASN A 164 -31.26 50.62 -25.62
C ASN A 164 -29.78 50.59 -26.02
N LEU A 165 -28.90 51.04 -25.11
CA LEU A 165 -27.46 50.75 -25.15
C LEU A 165 -26.96 50.56 -23.72
N MET A 166 -27.37 49.47 -23.08
CA MET A 166 -26.65 48.93 -21.94
C MET A 166 -26.17 47.52 -22.30
N SER A 167 -24.87 47.48 -22.58
CA SER A 167 -24.07 46.27 -22.75
C SER A 167 -24.38 45.29 -21.62
N LEU A 168 -25.12 44.24 -21.95
CA LEU A 168 -25.22 43.07 -21.09
C LEU A 168 -23.95 42.26 -21.35
N PRO A 169 -23.02 42.13 -20.38
CA PRO A 169 -21.92 41.20 -20.52
C PRO A 169 -22.49 39.79 -20.52
N LEU A 170 -22.71 39.25 -21.73
CA LEU A 170 -23.10 37.86 -21.99
C LEU A 170 -22.14 36.86 -21.31
N ASP A 171 -20.94 37.32 -20.97
CA ASP A 171 -19.84 36.54 -20.40
C ASP A 171 -20.11 36.06 -18.96
N LYS A 172 -20.92 36.78 -18.16
CA LYS A 172 -21.24 36.35 -16.78
C LYS A 172 -22.49 35.47 -16.68
N VAL A 173 -23.37 35.48 -17.69
CA VAL A 173 -24.58 34.64 -17.74
C VAL A 173 -24.23 33.23 -18.20
N MET A 174 -23.22 33.05 -19.05
CA MET A 174 -22.72 31.73 -19.44
C MET A 174 -21.90 31.03 -18.34
N GLN A 175 -21.28 31.78 -17.43
CA GLN A 175 -20.42 31.21 -16.39
C GLN A 175 -21.20 30.64 -15.20
N GLY A 176 -22.45 31.10 -14.97
CA GLY A 176 -23.35 30.55 -13.95
C GLY A 176 -23.95 29.18 -14.29
N GLY A 177 -23.97 28.80 -15.57
CA GLY A 177 -24.46 27.48 -16.02
C GLY A 177 -23.41 26.36 -16.01
N ALA A 178 -22.13 26.69 -15.80
CA ALA A 178 -21.02 25.73 -15.88
C ALA A 178 -20.50 25.26 -14.51
N ALA A 179 -21.06 25.77 -13.40
CA ALA A 179 -20.61 25.47 -12.04
C ALA A 179 -21.63 24.62 -11.26
N ALA A 180 -22.20 23.58 -11.87
CA ALA A 180 -22.94 22.54 -11.16
C ALA A 180 -22.94 21.22 -11.95
N MET A 181 -21.78 20.56 -12.04
CA MET A 181 -21.72 19.12 -12.31
C MET A 181 -20.75 18.46 -11.31
N PRO A 182 -21.21 17.52 -10.46
CA PRO A 182 -20.31 16.71 -9.65
C PRO A 182 -19.59 15.70 -10.55
N GLY A 183 -18.29 15.56 -10.32
CA GLY A 183 -17.39 14.73 -11.11
C GLY A 183 -17.84 13.28 -11.23
N ARG A 184 -17.85 12.78 -12.48
CA ARG A 184 -18.07 11.37 -12.80
C ARG A 184 -16.90 10.85 -13.63
N GLY A 185 -16.07 10.05 -12.94
CA GLY A 185 -15.36 8.87 -13.44
C GLY A 185 -14.55 8.98 -14.74
N GLY A 186 -13.27 9.30 -14.62
CA GLY A 186 -12.27 8.98 -15.63
C GLY A 186 -11.91 7.49 -15.60
N VAL A 187 -12.15 6.80 -16.71
CA VAL A 187 -11.59 5.46 -17.00
C VAL A 187 -10.17 5.64 -17.57
N PRO A 188 -9.13 4.94 -17.07
CA PRO A 188 -7.78 5.05 -17.63
C PRO A 188 -7.65 4.27 -18.95
N ASN A 189 -7.11 4.92 -19.98
CA ASN A 189 -6.71 4.29 -21.23
C ASN A 189 -5.28 3.71 -21.11
N PRO A 190 -5.04 2.41 -21.35
CA PRO A 190 -3.72 1.80 -21.22
C PRO A 190 -3.05 1.71 -22.59
N ASN A 191 -2.25 2.72 -22.97
CA ASN A 191 -1.04 2.61 -23.80
C ASN A 191 -0.66 3.97 -24.38
N ALA A 192 0.29 4.63 -23.73
CA ALA A 192 1.18 5.59 -24.38
C ALA A 192 2.37 5.84 -23.46
N ASN A 193 3.35 4.94 -23.48
CA ASN A 193 4.67 5.25 -22.95
C ASN A 193 5.74 4.87 -23.99
N THR A 194 5.98 5.78 -24.92
CA THR A 194 7.15 5.78 -25.79
C THR A 194 7.85 7.13 -25.70
N LEU A 195 8.89 7.14 -24.88
CA LEU A 195 10.14 7.91 -25.00
C LEU A 195 10.09 9.29 -25.68
N SER A 196 10.20 10.34 -24.86
CA SER A 196 11.05 11.50 -25.19
C SER A 196 11.48 12.25 -23.93
N SER A 197 12.68 11.93 -23.44
CA SER A 197 13.52 12.84 -22.65
C SER A 197 14.97 12.34 -22.69
N SER A 198 15.60 12.52 -23.87
CA SER A 198 17.05 12.43 -24.01
C SER A 198 17.69 13.67 -23.39
N LYS A 199 18.18 13.55 -22.16
CA LYS A 199 19.17 14.49 -21.59
C LYS A 199 20.43 13.71 -21.18
N SER A 200 21.37 13.69 -22.12
CA SER A 200 22.83 13.56 -21.98
C SER A 200 23.40 12.76 -20.79
N ILE A 201 23.82 11.52 -21.07
CA ILE A 201 24.92 10.85 -20.36
C ILE A 201 25.88 10.32 -21.43
N SER A 202 27.01 11.00 -21.59
CA SER A 202 28.15 10.57 -22.40
C SER A 202 29.05 9.65 -21.56
N ARG A 203 29.42 8.49 -22.11
CA ARG A 203 30.37 7.54 -21.52
C ARG A 203 31.37 7.05 -22.59
N GLY A 204 32.66 7.11 -22.27
CA GLY A 204 33.80 6.49 -22.98
C GLY A 204 34.45 7.39 -24.05
N THR A 205 35.78 7.52 -24.20
CA THR A 205 36.91 6.69 -23.78
C THR A 205 38.24 7.43 -24.06
N MET A 206 39.30 7.02 -23.34
CA MET A 206 40.74 7.11 -23.65
C MET A 206 41.52 8.41 -23.36
N GLY A 207 42.53 8.28 -22.48
CA GLY A 207 43.81 8.97 -22.63
C GLY A 207 44.41 9.66 -21.39
N ASN A 208 45.36 8.96 -20.77
CA ASN A 208 46.65 9.50 -20.31
C ASN A 208 46.83 10.00 -18.84
N ARG A 209 47.65 9.21 -18.12
CA ARG A 209 48.76 9.56 -17.19
C ARG A 209 48.48 10.43 -15.95
N GLY A 210 48.81 9.82 -14.81
CA GLY A 210 49.81 10.40 -13.90
C GLY A 210 49.35 10.74 -12.49
N ASP A 211 49.84 9.93 -11.55
CA ASP A 211 50.49 10.36 -10.31
C ASP A 211 49.64 10.80 -9.09
N GLY A 212 50.13 10.48 -7.89
CA GLY A 212 49.79 11.23 -6.68
C GLY A 212 48.98 10.54 -5.55
N LEU A 213 49.59 9.56 -4.89
CA LEU A 213 49.72 9.41 -3.42
C LEU A 213 48.59 9.84 -2.42
N ARG A 214 48.33 8.91 -1.46
CA ARG A 214 48.08 9.12 0.00
C ARG A 214 46.72 9.73 0.41
N SER A 215 46.12 9.49 1.57
CA SER A 215 46.21 8.50 2.67
C SER A 215 45.16 8.91 3.72
N SER A 216 44.48 7.92 4.29
CA SER A 216 44.08 7.84 5.71
C SER A 216 42.97 8.72 6.34
N SER A 217 42.24 8.00 7.23
CA SER A 217 41.67 8.42 8.53
C SER A 217 40.20 8.84 8.55
N ARG A 218 39.32 8.00 9.13
CA ARG A 218 38.75 8.08 10.51
C ARG A 218 37.44 8.90 10.52
N SER A 219 36.40 8.63 11.31
CA SER A 219 36.05 7.60 12.29
C SER A 219 34.64 7.95 12.84
N THR A 220 33.95 6.95 13.40
CA THR A 220 33.04 7.01 14.59
C THR A 220 31.70 7.76 14.49
N LEU A 221 30.57 7.03 14.55
CA LEU A 221 29.68 6.75 15.72
C LEU A 221 28.73 7.94 16.04
N ARG A 222 27.40 7.82 15.98
CA ARG A 222 26.40 6.99 16.73
C ARG A 222 25.83 7.74 17.96
N GLU A 223 24.50 7.90 17.96
CA GLU A 223 23.56 8.09 19.11
C GLU A 223 23.70 9.35 19.98
N ALA A 224 22.68 9.86 20.69
CA ALA A 224 21.33 9.41 21.02
C ALA A 224 20.41 10.62 21.28
N ARG A 225 19.09 10.38 21.29
CA ARG A 225 18.06 11.23 21.91
C ARG A 225 17.83 10.77 23.37
N PRO A 226 17.32 11.64 24.27
CA PRO A 226 16.66 11.22 25.51
C PRO A 226 15.26 10.64 25.23
#